data_AF-A0A811K1X8-F1
#
_entry.id   AF-A0A811K1X8-F1
#
_cell.length_a   1.000
_cell.length_b   1.000
_cell.length_c   1.000
_cell.angle_alpha   90.00
_cell.angle_beta   90.00
_cell.angle_gamma   90.00
#
_symmetry.space_group_name_H-M   'P 1'
#
loop_
_entity.id
_entity.type
_entity.pdbx_description
1 polymer ?
#
loop_
_entity_poly.entity_id
_entity_poly.type
_entity_poly.pdbx_seq_one_letter_code
_entity_poly.pdbx_strand_id
1 'polypeptide(L)'
;MSSEVPETSLKTNRKECYRARDEYLNCMDENEGDEKKCRALMVQFKSKCPASWVPHFIRKHEFGKYKNKLVEEGVLSADEKYMGTKKV
;
A
#
# COMPACT_ATOMS: atom_id res chain seq x y z
N MET A 1 28.06 -14.01 2.72
CA MET A 1 27.57 -13.19 1.59
C MET A 1 26.38 -12.39 2.07
N SER A 2 26.39 -11.10 1.77
CA SER A 2 25.55 -10.04 2.32
C SER A 2 24.05 -10.32 2.26
N SER A 3 23.36 -9.92 3.32
CA SER A 3 21.96 -9.50 3.25
C SER A 3 21.74 -8.46 4.34
N GLU A 4 22.38 -7.31 4.15
CA GLU A 4 22.01 -6.08 4.86
C GLU A 4 20.62 -5.68 4.38
N VAL A 5 19.59 -6.29 5.00
CA VAL A 5 18.26 -5.69 4.99
C VAL A 5 18.43 -4.40 5.80
N PRO A 6 18.21 -3.20 5.23
CA PRO A 6 18.35 -1.98 6.00
C PRO A 6 17.35 -2.09 7.15
N GLU A 7 17.88 -2.22 8.37
CA GLU A 7 17.09 -2.08 9.59
C GLU A 7 16.54 -0.65 9.57
N THR A 8 15.34 -0.49 9.02
CA THR A 8 14.53 0.71 9.20
C THR A 8 14.07 0.74 10.65
N SER A 9 15.03 0.89 11.56
CA SER A 9 14.79 1.22 12.95
C SER A 9 14.45 2.71 13.04
N LEU A 10 13.64 3.03 14.05
CA LEU A 10 13.22 4.35 14.49
C LEU A 10 12.02 5.00 13.77
N LYS A 11 10.95 5.06 14.57
CA LYS A 11 9.64 5.74 14.45
C LYS A 11 9.63 7.14 13.80
N THR A 12 10.78 7.78 13.60
CA THR A 12 10.97 9.16 13.14
C THR A 12 10.71 9.34 11.63
N ASN A 13 11.00 8.32 10.80
CA ASN A 13 10.81 8.39 9.34
C ASN A 13 9.45 7.84 8.86
N ARG A 14 8.53 7.55 9.80
CA ARG A 14 7.20 7.02 9.46
C ARG A 14 6.41 7.99 8.59
N LYS A 15 6.53 9.29 8.85
CA LYS A 15 5.89 10.35 8.05
C LYS A 15 6.41 10.37 6.62
N GLU A 16 7.71 10.20 6.43
CA GLU A 16 8.32 10.14 5.09
C GLU A 16 7.91 8.88 4.33
N CYS A 17 7.81 7.75 5.03
CA CYS A 17 7.26 6.52 4.49
C CYS A 17 5.80 6.70 4.05
N TYR A 18 4.96 7.34 4.87
CA TYR A 18 3.58 7.65 4.50
C TYR A 18 3.51 8.62 3.32
N ARG A 19 4.37 9.64 3.26
CA ARG A 19 4.42 10.57 2.11
C ARG A 19 4.76 9.83 0.82
N ALA A 20 5.83 9.04 0.82
CA ALA A 20 6.24 8.23 -0.34
C ALA A 20 5.18 7.20 -0.74
N ARG A 21 4.43 6.66 0.24
CA ARG A 21 3.27 5.82 -0.01
C ARG A 21 2.18 6.58 -0.74
N ASP A 22 1.74 7.72 -0.22
CA ASP A 22 0.66 8.51 -0.84
C ASP A 22 1.05 8.91 -2.27
N GLU A 23 2.31 9.31 -2.51
CA GLU A 23 2.80 9.59 -3.87
C GLU A 23 2.69 8.37 -4.78
N TYR A 24 3.12 7.18 -4.31
CA TYR A 24 3.00 5.94 -5.08
C TYR A 24 1.55 5.54 -5.34
N LEU A 25 0.68 5.63 -4.32
CA LEU A 25 -0.74 5.28 -4.45
C LEU A 25 -1.50 6.26 -5.33
N ASN A 26 -1.17 7.56 -5.27
CA ASN A 26 -1.74 8.56 -6.17
C ASN A 26 -1.35 8.25 -7.63
N CYS A 27 -0.07 7.94 -7.87
CA CYS A 27 0.38 7.53 -9.19
C CYS A 27 -0.34 6.26 -9.68
N MET A 28 -0.54 5.26 -8.80
CA MET A 28 -1.29 4.04 -9.10
C MET A 28 -2.75 4.33 -9.48
N ASP A 29 -3.40 5.25 -8.77
CA ASP A 29 -4.78 5.65 -9.03
C ASP A 29 -4.91 6.37 -10.38
N GLU A 30 -4.06 7.38 -10.62
CA GLU A 30 -4.01 8.16 -11.87
C GLU A 30 -3.68 7.31 -13.10
N ASN A 31 -2.91 6.24 -12.93
CA ASN A 31 -2.49 5.36 -14.03
C ASN A 31 -3.26 4.04 -14.07
N GLU A 32 -4.40 3.96 -13.38
CA GLU A 32 -5.27 2.79 -13.33
C GLU A 32 -4.59 1.46 -12.90
N GLY A 33 -3.48 1.54 -12.17
CA GLY A 33 -2.70 0.37 -11.73
C GLY A 33 -1.50 0.04 -12.64
N ASP A 34 -1.07 0.95 -13.50
CA ASP A 34 0.16 0.77 -14.28
C ASP A 34 1.42 0.92 -13.41
N GLU A 35 1.88 -0.21 -12.87
CA GLU A 35 3.06 -0.30 -12.01
C GLU A 35 4.35 0.19 -12.71
N LYS A 36 4.40 0.16 -14.05
CA LYS A 36 5.61 0.53 -14.80
C LYS A 36 5.87 2.03 -14.72
N LYS A 37 4.82 2.84 -14.79
CA LYS A 37 4.92 4.31 -14.65
C LYS A 37 5.30 4.71 -13.22
N CYS A 38 4.82 3.98 -12.22
CA CYS A 38 5.06 4.29 -10.81
C CYS A 38 6.28 3.57 -10.21
N ARG A 39 7.07 2.85 -11.02
CA ARG A 39 8.23 2.08 -10.56
C ARG A 39 9.27 2.94 -9.84
N ALA A 40 9.50 4.18 -10.28
CA ALA A 40 10.44 5.10 -9.63
C ALA A 40 10.00 5.43 -8.18
N LEU A 41 8.70 5.68 -7.99
CA LEU A 41 8.10 5.90 -6.67
C LEU A 41 8.10 4.63 -5.84
N MET A 42 7.91 3.46 -6.45
CA MET A 42 7.99 2.16 -5.76
C MET A 42 9.38 1.92 -5.16
N VAL A 43 10.44 2.27 -5.88
CA VAL A 43 11.82 2.16 -5.38
C VAL A 43 12.03 3.10 -4.19
N GLN A 44 11.58 4.36 -4.28
CA GLN A 44 11.65 5.30 -3.16
C GLN A 44 10.85 4.81 -1.95
N PHE A 45 9.64 4.29 -2.18
CA PHE A 45 8.77 3.74 -1.16
C PHE A 45 9.42 2.54 -0.46
N LYS A 46 10.00 1.60 -1.22
CA LYS A 46 10.72 0.44 -0.66
C LYS A 46 12.00 0.82 0.08
N SER A 47 12.64 1.92 -0.31
CA SER A 47 13.84 2.43 0.38
C SER A 47 13.51 3.17 1.67
N LYS A 48 12.37 3.86 1.72
CA LYS A 48 11.93 4.68 2.87
C LYS A 48 11.07 3.91 3.87
N CYS A 49 10.41 2.85 3.43
CA CYS A 49 9.52 2.05 4.26
C CYS A 49 10.08 0.65 4.54
N PRO A 50 9.74 0.06 5.70
CA PRO A 50 10.06 -1.33 5.97
C PRO A 50 9.44 -2.24 4.92
N ALA A 51 10.19 -3.26 4.49
CA ALA A 51 9.77 -4.22 3.46
C ALA A 51 8.45 -4.92 3.82
N SER A 52 8.15 -5.10 5.12
CA SER A 52 6.89 -5.70 5.59
C SER A 52 5.66 -4.82 5.37
N TRP A 53 5.84 -3.50 5.24
CA TRP A 53 4.74 -2.54 5.04
C TRP A 53 4.34 -2.41 3.58
N VAL A 54 5.32 -2.47 2.67
CA VAL A 54 5.11 -2.36 1.22
C VAL A 54 4.00 -3.29 0.70
N PRO A 55 4.03 -4.62 0.91
CA PRO A 55 3.00 -5.53 0.41
C PRO A 55 1.65 -5.39 1.14
N HIS A 56 1.64 -4.83 2.35
CA HIS A 56 0.41 -4.55 3.07
C HIS A 56 -0.32 -3.34 2.45
N PHE A 57 0.41 -2.27 2.13
CA PHE A 57 -0.18 -1.08 1.51
C PHE A 57 -0.64 -1.32 0.08
N ILE A 58 0.15 -2.07 -0.71
CA ILE A 58 -0.22 -2.42 -2.09
C ILE A 58 -1.55 -3.20 -2.10
N ARG A 59 -1.64 -4.30 -1.34
CA ARG A 59 -2.88 -5.09 -1.22
C ARG A 59 -4.07 -4.25 -0.74
N LYS A 60 -3.87 -3.35 0.23
CA LYS A 60 -4.93 -2.48 0.72
C LYS A 60 -5.45 -1.53 -0.36
N HIS A 61 -4.57 -0.98 -1.19
CA HIS A 61 -4.96 -0.08 -2.27
C HIS A 61 -5.67 -0.81 -3.41
N GLU A 62 -5.13 -1.95 -3.85
CA GLU A 62 -5.78 -2.81 -4.86
C GLU A 62 -7.16 -3.27 -4.39
N PHE A 63 -7.27 -3.68 -3.12
CA PHE A 63 -8.54 -4.05 -2.52
C PHE A 63 -9.51 -2.87 -2.43
N GLY A 64 -9.02 -1.68 -2.10
CA GLY A 64 -9.82 -0.45 -2.11
C GLY A 64 -10.39 -0.14 -3.48
N LYS A 65 -9.57 -0.25 -4.53
CA LYS A 65 -9.99 -0.06 -5.92
C LYS A 65 -11.00 -1.12 -6.37
N TYR A 66 -10.74 -2.39 -6.06
CA TYR A 66 -11.67 -3.48 -6.33
C TYR A 66 -13.02 -3.28 -5.62
N LYS A 67 -12.99 -2.87 -4.35
CA LYS A 67 -14.20 -2.55 -3.58
C LYS A 67 -14.95 -1.37 -4.18
N ASN A 68 -14.26 -0.31 -4.62
CA ASN A 68 -14.89 0.83 -5.25
C ASN A 68 -15.64 0.42 -6.53
N LYS A 69 -14.99 -0.39 -7.38
CA LYS A 69 -15.63 -0.97 -8.57
C LYS A 69 -16.84 -1.84 -8.23
N LEU A 70 -16.75 -2.69 -7.21
CA LEU A 70 -17.88 -3.51 -6.76
C LEU A 70 -19.07 -2.68 -6.23
N VAL A 71 -18.79 -1.57 -5.53
CA VAL A 71 -19.82 -0.64 -5.05
C VAL A 71 -20.49 0.08 -6.22
N GLU A 72 -19.71 0.51 -7.22
CA GLU A 72 -20.24 1.10 -8.45
C GLU A 72 -21.15 0.12 -9.21
N GLU A 73 -20.77 -1.16 -9.28
CA GLU A 73 -21.59 -2.22 -9.91
C GLU A 73 -22.72 -2.76 -9.01
N GLY A 74 -22.99 -2.11 -7.87
CA GLY A 74 -24.14 -2.38 -7.00
C GLY A 74 -24.04 -3.66 -6.16
N VAL A 75 -22.87 -4.31 -6.11
CA VAL A 75 -22.66 -5.55 -5.35
C VAL A 75 -22.10 -5.20 -3.97
N LEU A 76 -23.00 -5.09 -2.99
CA LEU A 76 -22.66 -4.99 -1.56
C LEU A 76 -21.94 -6.27 -1.10
N SER A 77 -20.64 -6.32 -1.31
CA SER A 77 -19.83 -7.48 -0.95
C SER A 77 -19.46 -7.42 0.52
N ALA A 78 -19.85 -8.46 1.25
CA ALA A 78 -19.85 -8.71 2.70
C ALA A 78 -18.51 -8.58 3.47
N ASP A 79 -17.62 -7.65 3.11
CA ASP A 79 -16.31 -7.44 3.72
C ASP A 79 -16.35 -6.78 5.12
N GLU A 80 -17.46 -6.15 5.50
CA GLU A 80 -17.62 -5.58 6.85
C GLU A 80 -17.48 -6.67 7.95
N LYS A 81 -17.67 -7.94 7.57
CA LYS A 81 -17.56 -9.08 8.50
C LYS A 81 -16.14 -9.52 8.81
N TYR A 82 -15.13 -9.21 7.98
CA TYR A 82 -13.76 -9.77 8.15
C TYR A 82 -12.72 -8.77 8.69
N MET A 83 -12.98 -7.45 8.61
CA MET A 83 -12.13 -6.44 9.24
C MET A 83 -12.46 -6.21 10.74
N GLY A 84 -13.53 -6.85 11.24
CA GLY A 84 -14.00 -6.76 12.64
C GLY A 84 -13.41 -7.79 13.62
N THR A 85 -12.61 -8.77 13.18
CA THR A 85 -12.00 -9.78 14.06
C THR A 85 -10.63 -9.38 14.58
N LYS A 86 -10.52 -8.18 15.16
CA LYS A 86 -9.52 -7.88 16.19
C LYS A 86 -10.22 -7.30 17.41
N LYS A 87 -11.03 -8.16 18.04
CA LYS A 87 -11.58 -7.95 19.37
C LYS A 87 -10.88 -8.94 20.30
N VAL A 88 -9.92 -8.45 21.07
CA VAL A 88 -9.70 -8.75 22.51
C VAL A 88 -8.60 -7.84 23.04
#